data_AF-A0A8E0RCM8-F1
#
_entry.id   AF-A0A8E0RCM8-F1
#
_cell.length_a   1.000
_cell.length_b   1.000
_cell.length_c   1.000
_cell.angle_alpha   90.00
_cell.angle_beta   90.00
_cell.angle_gamma   90.00
#
_symmetry.space_group_name_H-M   'P 1'
#
loop_
_entity.id
_entity.type
_entity.pdbx_description
1 polymer ?
#
loop_
_entity_poly.entity_id
_entity_poly.type
_entity_poly.pdbx_seq_one_letter_code
_entity_poly.pdbx_strand_id
1 'polypeptide(L)'
;MKTVREPRYRQIAYAIAEKIADGTYPIGAKLHARSTLSAQFGVSSETARKAISILNDLDIVQPVHGSGVTILSQEKAKNFLNQAEETSTIQTLHAQIDNIMTVQKTAIDNLSESLATLFEQTARVQKKSPLAPHELLLSEDCDAIGQSIGQLNFWQTTGATIVAILNHDELVLSPGPYAILEKGDTVYFVGNEATFQNVKSFFYPAG
;
A
#
# COMPACT_ATOMS: atom_id res chain seq x y z
N MET A 1 22.57 -1.52 -6.05
CA MET A 1 22.05 -1.87 -7.39
C MET A 1 22.83 -1.06 -8.43
N LYS A 2 23.44 -1.68 -9.45
CA LYS A 2 24.19 -0.97 -10.49
C LYS A 2 23.20 -0.15 -11.32
N THR A 3 23.19 1.17 -11.14
CA THR A 3 22.52 2.11 -12.05
C THR A 3 23.15 1.93 -13.43
N VAL A 4 22.47 1.22 -14.33
CA VAL A 4 22.90 1.09 -15.72
C VAL A 4 22.68 2.47 -16.34
N ARG A 5 23.68 3.33 -16.20
CA ARG A 5 23.76 4.62 -16.86
C ARG A 5 23.59 4.33 -18.35
N GLU A 6 22.51 4.81 -18.95
CA GLU A 6 22.28 4.59 -20.37
C GLU A 6 23.53 5.00 -21.16
N PRO A 7 24.02 4.15 -22.08
CA PRO A 7 25.21 4.48 -22.84
C PRO A 7 24.97 5.77 -23.65
N ARG A 8 25.91 6.73 -23.62
CA ARG A 8 25.79 8.02 -24.32
C ARG A 8 25.43 7.89 -25.81
N TYR A 9 25.86 6.81 -26.47
CA TYR A 9 25.49 6.55 -27.87
C TYR A 9 23.98 6.26 -28.06
N ARG A 10 23.31 5.67 -27.08
CA ARG A 10 21.87 5.34 -27.14
C ARG A 10 21.02 6.58 -26.96
N GLN A 11 21.43 7.48 -26.06
CA GLN A 11 20.79 8.79 -25.88
C GLN A 11 20.81 9.63 -27.17
N ILE A 12 21.92 9.59 -27.91
CA ILE A 12 22.04 10.27 -29.21
C ILE A 12 21.15 9.61 -30.26
N ALA A 13 21.03 8.27 -30.25
CA ALA A 13 20.12 7.57 -31.15
C ALA A 13 18.65 7.98 -30.90
N TYR A 14 18.23 8.12 -29.63
CA TYR A 14 16.90 8.64 -29.30
C TYR A 14 16.71 10.09 -29.76
N ALA A 15 17.66 10.98 -29.50
CA ALA A 15 17.55 12.37 -29.92
C ALA A 15 17.51 12.54 -31.46
N ILE A 16 18.16 11.65 -32.21
CA ILE A 16 18.05 11.62 -33.67
C ILE A 16 16.69 11.04 -34.09
N ALA A 17 16.24 9.95 -33.45
CA ALA A 17 14.94 9.33 -33.74
C ALA A 17 13.77 10.28 -33.45
N GLU A 18 13.83 11.09 -32.40
CA GLU A 18 12.86 12.13 -32.04
C GLU A 18 12.75 13.17 -33.17
N LYS A 19 13.88 13.72 -33.64
CA LYS A 19 13.90 14.64 -34.78
C LYS A 19 13.38 14.04 -36.09
N ILE A 20 13.56 12.73 -36.28
CA ILE A 20 12.98 12.00 -37.42
C ILE A 20 11.46 11.85 -37.23
N ALA A 21 11.01 11.47 -36.04
CA ALA A 21 9.61 11.27 -35.69
C ALA A 21 8.76 12.55 -35.76
N ASP A 22 9.35 13.69 -35.37
CA ASP A 22 8.73 15.02 -35.41
C ASP A 22 8.72 15.64 -36.83
N GLY A 23 9.32 14.95 -37.81
CA GLY A 23 9.35 15.41 -39.20
C GLY A 23 10.38 16.51 -39.50
N THR A 24 11.25 16.85 -38.54
CA THR A 24 12.41 17.75 -38.79
C THR A 24 13.31 17.16 -39.88
N TYR A 25 13.39 15.83 -39.94
CA TYR A 25 14.09 15.08 -40.97
C TYR A 25 13.09 14.25 -41.80
N PRO A 26 12.71 14.71 -43.02
CA PRO A 26 11.78 13.98 -43.85
C PRO A 26 12.40 12.71 -44.44
N ILE A 27 11.56 11.74 -44.76
CA ILE A 27 11.96 10.48 -45.43
C ILE A 27 12.69 10.82 -46.74
N GLY A 28 13.83 10.17 -46.98
CA GLY A 28 14.68 10.41 -48.14
C GLY A 28 15.64 11.61 -48.01
N ALA A 29 15.55 12.41 -46.94
CA ALA A 29 16.53 13.46 -46.70
C ALA A 29 17.92 12.88 -46.40
N LYS A 30 18.96 13.64 -46.74
CA LYS A 30 20.35 13.29 -46.46
C LYS A 30 20.87 14.06 -45.26
N LEU A 31 21.31 13.33 -44.25
CA LEU A 31 21.93 13.82 -43.04
C LEU A 31 23.45 13.64 -43.13
N HIS A 32 24.20 14.74 -43.08
CA HIS A 32 25.66 14.67 -43.13
C HIS A 32 26.23 14.17 -41.79
N ALA A 33 26.64 12.91 -41.78
CA ALA A 33 26.83 12.15 -40.55
C ALA A 33 28.22 12.28 -39.87
N ARG A 34 29.27 12.69 -40.58
CA ARG A 34 30.66 12.56 -40.08
C ARG A 34 31.13 13.68 -39.15
N SER A 35 30.82 14.94 -39.47
CA SER A 35 31.27 16.11 -38.69
C SER A 35 30.10 16.86 -38.06
N THR A 36 28.97 16.96 -38.77
CA THR A 36 27.81 17.76 -38.36
C THR A 36 27.12 17.18 -37.13
N LEU A 37 26.92 15.85 -37.07
CA LEU A 37 26.31 15.20 -35.91
C LEU A 37 27.21 15.24 -34.67
N SER A 38 28.51 14.98 -34.84
CA SER A 38 29.48 15.08 -33.75
C SER A 38 29.54 16.49 -33.15
N ALA A 39 29.51 17.53 -34.01
CA ALA A 39 29.48 18.93 -33.59
C ALA A 39 28.14 19.34 -32.96
N GLN A 40 27.02 18.93 -33.54
CA GLN A 40 25.68 19.28 -33.05
C GLN A 40 25.37 18.65 -31.69
N PHE A 41 25.85 17.43 -31.44
CA PHE A 41 25.59 16.68 -30.22
C PHE A 41 26.78 16.68 -29.24
N GLY A 42 27.87 17.39 -29.56
CA GLY A 42 29.05 17.52 -28.68
C GLY A 42 29.72 16.19 -28.33
N VAL A 43 29.79 15.26 -29.27
CA VAL A 43 30.26 13.87 -29.05
C VAL A 43 31.41 13.47 -29.97
N SER A 44 32.15 12.43 -29.59
CA SER A 44 33.17 11.85 -30.47
C SER A 44 32.55 11.21 -31.72
N SER A 45 33.28 11.23 -32.83
CA SER A 45 32.84 10.64 -34.11
C SER A 45 32.50 9.15 -33.98
N GLU A 46 33.20 8.42 -33.11
CA GLU A 46 32.91 7.01 -32.82
C GLU A 46 31.56 6.83 -32.11
N THR A 47 31.21 7.73 -31.19
CA THR A 47 29.92 7.69 -30.48
C THR A 47 28.77 7.99 -31.42
N ALA A 48 28.92 8.98 -32.30
CA ALA A 48 27.94 9.31 -33.34
C ALA A 48 27.78 8.16 -34.35
N ARG A 49 28.88 7.54 -34.78
CA ARG A 49 28.85 6.37 -35.65
C ARG A 49 28.10 5.20 -35.02
N LYS A 50 28.33 4.94 -33.73
CA LYS A 50 27.64 3.87 -32.98
C LYS A 50 26.15 4.14 -32.82
N ALA A 51 25.75 5.40 -32.59
CA ALA A 51 24.34 5.80 -32.56
C ALA A 51 23.65 5.57 -33.92
N ILE A 52 24.31 5.95 -35.02
CA ILE A 52 23.80 5.74 -36.38
C ILE A 52 23.72 4.25 -36.72
N SER A 53 24.67 3.44 -36.26
CA SER A 53 24.63 1.98 -36.46
C SER A 53 23.37 1.38 -35.87
N ILE A 54 22.98 1.77 -34.66
CA ILE A 54 21.75 1.27 -34.01
C ILE A 54 20.50 1.65 -34.81
N LEU A 55 20.44 2.89 -35.29
CA LEU A 55 19.33 3.34 -36.14
C LEU A 55 19.30 2.62 -37.49
N ASN A 56 20.47 2.23 -38.02
CA ASN A 56 20.58 1.43 -39.24
C ASN A 56 20.15 -0.01 -39.02
N ASP A 57 20.51 -0.62 -37.89
CA ASP A 57 20.11 -1.99 -37.55
C ASP A 57 18.59 -2.13 -37.38
N LEU A 58 17.91 -1.01 -37.10
CA LEU A 58 16.45 -0.89 -37.00
C LEU A 58 15.80 -0.40 -38.32
N ASP A 59 16.56 -0.30 -39.41
CA ASP A 59 16.14 0.25 -40.72
C ASP A 59 15.47 1.63 -40.66
N ILE A 60 15.83 2.44 -39.66
CA ILE A 60 15.33 3.82 -39.54
C ILE A 60 16.10 4.72 -40.50
N VAL A 61 17.40 4.43 -40.67
CA VAL A 61 18.31 5.19 -41.53
C VAL A 61 19.25 4.27 -42.30
N GLN A 62 19.78 4.73 -43.42
CA GLN A 62 20.77 4.00 -44.23
C GLN A 62 22.03 4.84 -44.46
N PRO A 63 23.21 4.40 -44.02
CA PRO A 63 24.46 5.08 -44.31
C PRO A 63 24.83 4.94 -45.80
N VAL A 64 25.14 6.06 -46.45
CA VAL A 64 25.56 6.12 -47.86
C VAL A 64 27.06 6.43 -47.91
N HIS A 65 27.82 5.58 -48.61
CA HIS A 65 29.27 5.72 -48.73
C HIS A 65 29.65 7.11 -49.27
N GLY A 66 30.43 7.86 -48.49
CA GLY A 66 30.93 9.19 -48.89
C GLY A 66 29.93 10.35 -48.81
N SER A 67 28.63 10.14 -48.57
CA SER A 67 27.61 11.20 -48.63
C SER A 67 26.79 11.44 -47.36
N GLY A 68 26.87 10.57 -46.34
CA GLY A 68 26.15 10.74 -45.07
C GLY A 68 25.17 9.60 -44.81
N VAL A 69 23.98 9.93 -44.33
CA VAL A 69 22.94 8.98 -43.91
C VAL A 69 21.59 9.41 -44.49
N THR A 70 20.83 8.48 -45.06
CA THR A 70 19.50 8.74 -45.63
C THR A 70 18.42 8.23 -44.68
N ILE A 71 17.35 8.99 -44.45
CA ILE A 71 16.22 8.54 -43.62
C ILE A 71 15.32 7.59 -44.41
N LEU A 72 15.05 6.40 -43.87
CA LEU A 72 14.23 5.37 -44.50
C LEU A 72 12.77 5.41 -44.01
N SER A 73 12.56 5.55 -42.69
CA SER A 73 11.22 5.47 -42.11
C SER A 73 11.07 6.30 -40.85
N GLN A 74 10.04 7.14 -40.80
CA GLN A 74 9.62 7.86 -39.59
C GLN A 74 8.79 6.99 -38.65
N GLU A 75 8.04 6.03 -39.19
CA GLU A 75 7.20 5.12 -38.40
C GLU A 75 8.07 4.20 -37.52
N LYS A 76 9.15 3.65 -38.09
CA LYS A 76 10.12 2.86 -37.32
C LYS A 76 10.83 3.69 -36.25
N ALA A 77 11.06 4.98 -36.50
CA ALA A 77 11.61 5.91 -35.50
C ALA A 77 10.66 6.10 -34.31
N LYS A 78 9.35 6.29 -34.58
CA LYS A 78 8.32 6.39 -33.54
C LYS A 78 8.23 5.12 -32.70
N ASN A 79 8.24 3.95 -33.34
CA ASN A 79 8.22 2.66 -32.63
C ASN A 79 9.44 2.48 -31.71
N PHE A 80 10.62 2.91 -32.15
CA PHE A 80 11.84 2.87 -31.34
C PHE A 80 11.77 3.79 -30.11
N LEU A 81 11.13 4.95 -30.21
CA LEU A 81 10.91 5.86 -29.08
C LEU A 81 9.91 5.28 -28.08
N ASN A 82 8.77 4.77 -28.56
CA ASN A 82 7.74 4.17 -27.71
C ASN A 82 8.28 3.01 -26.86
N GLN A 83 9.11 2.15 -27.46
CA GLN A 83 9.69 0.99 -26.78
C GLN A 83 10.70 1.38 -25.68
N ALA A 84 11.32 2.56 -25.80
CA ALA A 84 12.19 3.13 -24.78
C ALA A 84 11.40 3.71 -23.60
N GLU A 85 10.25 4.35 -23.88
CA GLU A 85 9.34 4.87 -22.87
C GLU A 85 8.65 3.76 -22.07
N GLU A 86 8.25 2.67 -22.71
CA GLU A 86 7.62 1.52 -22.03
C GLU A 86 8.53 0.91 -20.94
N THR A 87 9.83 0.80 -21.23
CA THR A 87 10.80 0.20 -20.28
C THR A 87 11.12 1.15 -19.12
N SER A 88 11.22 2.46 -19.37
CA SER A 88 11.45 3.44 -18.31
C SER A 88 10.23 3.58 -17.40
N THR A 89 9.03 3.50 -17.97
CA THR A 89 7.74 3.58 -17.25
C THR A 89 7.63 2.48 -16.18
N ILE A 90 7.93 1.22 -16.51
CA ILE A 90 7.86 0.10 -15.55
C ILE A 90 8.82 0.30 -14.37
N GLN A 91 10.03 0.79 -14.62
CA GLN A 91 11.02 1.05 -13.56
C GLN A 91 10.59 2.20 -12.66
N THR A 92 10.00 3.26 -13.23
CA THR A 92 9.46 4.36 -12.43
C THR A 92 8.27 3.93 -11.58
N LEU A 93 7.38 3.07 -12.12
CA LEU A 93 6.28 2.46 -11.39
C LEU A 93 6.76 1.60 -10.22
N HIS A 94 7.76 0.74 -10.43
CA HIS A 94 8.36 -0.05 -9.34
C HIS A 94 8.92 0.85 -8.23
N ALA A 95 9.68 1.89 -8.58
CA ALA A 95 10.23 2.83 -7.60
C ALA A 95 9.14 3.61 -6.85
N GLN A 96 8.04 3.96 -7.51
CA GLN A 96 6.87 4.57 -6.88
C GLN A 96 6.20 3.61 -5.90
N ILE A 97 6.00 2.35 -6.28
CA ILE A 97 5.42 1.32 -5.42
C ILE A 97 6.28 1.12 -4.17
N ASP A 98 7.60 1.00 -4.31
CA ASP A 98 8.51 0.82 -3.17
C ASP A 98 8.46 2.00 -2.19
N ASN A 99 8.34 3.22 -2.70
CA ASN A 99 8.18 4.42 -1.89
C ASN A 99 6.84 4.44 -1.13
N ILE A 100 5.74 4.11 -1.81
CA ILE A 100 4.42 4.01 -1.18
C ILE A 100 4.42 2.95 -0.07
N MET A 101 5.04 1.79 -0.32
CA MET A 101 5.17 0.70 0.65
C MET A 101 5.97 1.12 1.88
N THR A 102 7.06 1.88 1.70
CA THR A 102 7.87 2.37 2.83
C THR A 102 7.10 3.37 3.68
N VAL A 103 6.40 4.32 3.06
CA VAL A 103 5.56 5.30 3.78
C VAL A 103 4.44 4.60 4.56
N GLN A 104 3.74 3.62 3.95
CA GLN A 104 2.69 2.87 4.64
C GLN A 104 3.24 2.09 5.84
N LYS A 105 4.39 1.44 5.70
CA LYS A 105 5.00 0.70 6.81
C LYS A 105 5.29 1.63 7.99
N THR A 106 5.89 2.80 7.74
CA THR A 106 6.15 3.79 8.79
C THR A 106 4.86 4.28 9.45
N ALA A 107 3.79 4.46 8.69
CA ALA A 107 2.49 4.84 9.26
C ALA A 107 1.92 3.76 10.20
N ILE A 108 2.05 2.48 9.82
CA ILE A 108 1.64 1.34 10.65
C ILE A 108 2.50 1.23 11.92
N ASP A 109 3.81 1.44 11.80
CA ASP A 109 4.71 1.42 12.95
C ASP A 109 4.36 2.53 13.94
N ASN A 110 4.10 3.76 13.46
CA ASN A 110 3.66 4.88 14.29
C ASN A 110 2.30 4.64 14.97
N LEU A 111 1.34 4.03 14.26
CA LEU A 111 0.05 3.64 14.84
C LEU A 111 0.26 2.63 15.98
N SER A 112 1.10 1.63 15.75
CA SER A 112 1.42 0.59 16.74
C SER A 112 2.04 1.19 18.01
N GLU A 113 2.95 2.15 17.86
CA GLU A 113 3.55 2.88 18.97
C GLU A 113 2.53 3.75 19.73
N SER A 114 1.63 4.41 19.01
CA SER A 114 0.54 5.21 19.61
C SER A 114 -0.45 4.34 20.39
N LEU A 115 -0.77 3.15 19.87
CA LEU A 115 -1.59 2.18 20.58
C LEU A 115 -0.87 1.65 21.82
N ALA A 116 0.42 1.34 21.74
CA ALA A 116 1.21 0.90 22.88
C ALA A 116 1.22 1.96 24.01
N THR A 117 1.40 3.24 23.65
CA THR A 117 1.34 4.35 24.62
C THR A 117 -0.06 4.54 25.21
N LEU A 118 -1.12 4.42 24.42
CA LEU A 118 -2.50 4.41 24.93
C LEU A 118 -2.75 3.23 25.88
N PHE A 119 -2.26 2.03 25.56
CA PHE A 119 -2.37 0.88 26.45
C PHE A 119 -1.61 1.11 27.76
N GLU A 120 -0.41 1.67 27.74
CA GLU A 120 0.32 2.01 28.96
C GLU A 120 -0.42 3.06 29.81
N GLN A 121 -1.03 4.06 29.17
CA GLN A 121 -1.80 5.10 29.87
C GLN A 121 -3.10 4.54 30.47
N THR A 122 -3.85 3.75 29.69
CA THR A 122 -5.09 3.12 30.16
C THR A 122 -4.82 2.05 31.23
N ALA A 123 -3.72 1.30 31.13
CA ALA A 123 -3.30 0.36 32.17
C ALA A 123 -2.95 1.07 33.50
N ARG A 124 -2.41 2.31 33.46
CA ARG A 124 -2.21 3.13 34.67
C ARG A 124 -3.54 3.59 35.27
N VAL A 125 -4.55 3.85 34.45
CA VAL A 125 -5.92 4.17 34.90
C VAL A 125 -6.60 2.94 35.50
N GLN A 126 -6.49 1.76 34.87
CA GLN A 126 -6.98 0.50 35.43
C GLN A 126 -6.28 0.14 36.75
N LYS A 127 -4.95 0.32 36.86
CA LYS A 127 -4.23 0.12 38.14
C LYS A 127 -4.67 1.09 39.26
N LYS A 128 -5.14 2.29 38.92
CA LYS A 128 -5.71 3.25 39.89
C LYS A 128 -7.20 3.02 40.15
N SER A 129 -7.89 2.26 39.31
CA SER A 129 -9.32 1.96 39.45
C SER A 129 -9.54 0.44 39.42
N PRO A 130 -9.27 -0.26 40.54
CA PRO A 130 -9.44 -1.72 40.66
C PRO A 130 -10.91 -2.19 40.51
N LEU A 131 -11.85 -1.28 40.27
CA LEU A 131 -13.28 -1.52 40.13
C LEU A 131 -13.83 -1.13 38.76
N ALA A 132 -12.98 -0.87 37.75
CA ALA A 132 -13.44 -0.59 36.40
C ALA A 132 -14.19 -1.82 35.84
N PRO A 133 -15.51 -1.73 35.58
CA PRO A 133 -16.27 -2.87 35.08
C PRO A 133 -15.85 -3.23 33.66
N HIS A 134 -15.76 -4.51 33.38
CA HIS A 134 -15.72 -5.03 32.02
C HIS A 134 -17.11 -4.97 31.39
N GLU A 135 -17.16 -4.69 30.09
CA GLU A 135 -18.38 -4.58 29.31
C GLU A 135 -18.48 -5.79 28.36
N LEU A 136 -19.66 -6.41 28.30
CA LEU A 136 -19.95 -7.46 27.33
C LEU A 136 -21.31 -7.22 26.70
N LEU A 137 -21.31 -7.09 25.37
CA LEU A 137 -22.51 -7.01 24.56
C LEU A 137 -23.05 -8.42 24.28
N LEU A 138 -24.35 -8.61 24.49
CA LEU A 138 -25.06 -9.85 24.18
C LEU A 138 -25.58 -9.82 22.73
N SER A 139 -24.71 -10.17 21.77
CA SER A 139 -24.99 -10.22 20.34
C SER A 139 -25.32 -11.64 19.88
N GLU A 140 -26.62 -11.89 19.70
CA GLU A 140 -27.34 -13.01 19.05
C GLU A 140 -26.82 -14.45 19.31
N ASP A 141 -27.69 -15.27 19.94
CA ASP A 141 -27.55 -16.69 20.28
C ASP A 141 -26.72 -17.04 21.51
N CYS A 142 -27.12 -16.45 22.64
CA CYS A 142 -26.70 -16.87 23.97
C CYS A 142 -27.87 -17.56 24.71
N ASP A 143 -27.63 -18.73 25.29
CA ASP A 143 -28.61 -19.50 26.07
C ASP A 143 -29.12 -18.77 27.33
N ALA A 144 -28.42 -17.71 27.75
CA ALA A 144 -28.78 -16.89 28.90
C ALA A 144 -29.81 -15.79 28.58
N ILE A 145 -30.11 -15.54 27.31
CA ILE A 145 -31.10 -14.51 26.91
C ILE A 145 -32.50 -14.95 27.35
N GLY A 146 -33.24 -14.05 27.98
CA GLY A 146 -34.58 -14.29 28.53
C GLY A 146 -34.59 -14.94 29.92
N GLN A 147 -33.43 -15.27 30.50
CA GLN A 147 -33.32 -15.76 31.87
C GLN A 147 -33.02 -14.62 32.85
N SER A 148 -33.45 -14.78 34.11
CA SER A 148 -33.10 -13.81 35.15
C SER A 148 -31.69 -14.03 35.69
N ILE A 149 -31.02 -12.97 36.14
CA ILE A 149 -29.68 -13.05 36.74
C ILE A 149 -29.62 -14.10 37.86
N GLY A 150 -30.68 -14.19 38.67
CA GLY A 150 -30.80 -15.17 39.76
C GLY A 150 -30.87 -16.62 39.28
N GLN A 151 -31.47 -16.89 38.11
CA GLN A 151 -31.53 -18.24 37.53
C GLN A 151 -30.18 -18.67 36.96
N LEU A 152 -29.44 -17.72 36.40
CA LEU A 152 -28.14 -17.94 35.76
C LEU A 152 -27.03 -18.34 36.72
N ASN A 153 -27.23 -18.15 38.04
CA ASN A 153 -26.18 -18.33 39.06
C ASN A 153 -24.85 -17.66 38.66
N PHE A 154 -24.95 -16.51 38.00
CA PHE A 154 -23.84 -15.88 37.28
C PHE A 154 -22.56 -15.78 38.11
N TRP A 155 -22.67 -15.27 39.35
CA TRP A 155 -21.52 -15.12 40.26
C TRP A 155 -20.89 -16.46 40.65
N GLN A 156 -21.69 -17.50 40.87
CA GLN A 156 -21.21 -18.83 41.27
C GLN A 156 -20.47 -19.53 40.12
N THR A 157 -20.94 -19.34 38.89
CA THR A 157 -20.36 -19.98 37.70
C THR A 157 -19.14 -19.22 37.18
N THR A 158 -19.17 -17.89 37.20
CA THR A 158 -18.14 -17.07 36.57
C THR A 158 -17.13 -16.48 37.55
N GLY A 159 -17.54 -16.29 38.82
CA GLY A 159 -16.81 -15.54 39.83
C GLY A 159 -16.92 -14.02 39.68
N ALA A 160 -17.74 -13.53 38.74
CA ALA A 160 -17.91 -12.10 38.45
C ALA A 160 -19.17 -11.52 39.09
N THR A 161 -19.11 -10.26 39.49
CA THR A 161 -20.26 -9.51 40.02
C THR A 161 -20.80 -8.57 38.96
N ILE A 162 -22.08 -8.68 38.63
CA ILE A 162 -22.77 -7.73 37.73
C ILE A 162 -22.97 -6.41 38.48
N VAL A 163 -22.52 -5.32 37.87
CA VAL A 163 -22.61 -3.96 38.42
C VAL A 163 -23.69 -3.16 37.70
N ALA A 164 -23.92 -3.40 36.41
CA ALA A 164 -24.98 -2.73 35.66
C ALA A 164 -25.41 -3.54 34.43
N ILE A 165 -26.62 -3.27 33.94
CA ILE A 165 -27.11 -3.73 32.63
C ILE A 165 -27.60 -2.50 31.88
N LEU A 166 -27.17 -2.34 30.63
CA LEU A 166 -27.68 -1.32 29.72
C LEU A 166 -28.61 -2.00 28.71
N ASN A 167 -29.90 -1.66 28.76
CA ASN A 167 -30.94 -2.17 27.87
C ASN A 167 -31.49 -1.00 27.04
N HIS A 168 -31.34 -1.02 25.72
CA HIS A 168 -31.89 -0.01 24.78
C HIS A 168 -31.78 1.45 25.28
N ASP A 169 -30.58 1.87 25.71
CA ASP A 169 -30.22 3.18 26.31
C ASP A 169 -30.61 3.44 27.79
N GLU A 170 -31.25 2.49 28.47
CA GLU A 170 -31.52 2.56 29.92
C GLU A 170 -30.47 1.79 30.73
N LEU A 171 -29.69 2.50 31.53
CA LEU A 171 -28.69 1.91 32.41
C LEU A 171 -29.29 1.56 33.78
N VAL A 172 -29.45 0.27 34.05
CA VAL A 172 -29.86 -0.27 35.35
C VAL A 172 -28.62 -0.58 36.19
N LEU A 173 -28.37 0.24 37.21
CA LEU A 173 -27.29 0.02 38.19
C LEU A 173 -27.71 -1.01 39.23
N SER A 174 -26.80 -1.91 39.60
CA SER A 174 -26.98 -2.96 40.61
C SER A 174 -28.28 -3.76 40.38
N PRO A 175 -28.43 -4.44 39.22
CA PRO A 175 -29.63 -5.17 38.88
C PRO A 175 -29.92 -6.28 39.92
N GLY A 176 -31.18 -6.37 40.34
CA GLY A 176 -31.62 -7.41 41.27
C GLY A 176 -31.64 -8.80 40.64
N PRO A 177 -31.87 -9.87 41.43
CA PRO A 177 -31.90 -11.26 40.93
C PRO A 177 -33.01 -11.55 39.92
N TYR A 178 -34.00 -10.65 39.82
CA TYR A 178 -35.13 -10.73 38.90
C TYR A 178 -34.91 -9.98 37.58
N ALA A 179 -33.81 -9.25 37.43
CA ALA A 179 -33.49 -8.60 36.15
C ALA A 179 -33.26 -9.66 35.08
N ILE A 180 -33.87 -9.47 33.92
CA ILE A 180 -33.82 -10.38 32.77
C ILE A 180 -32.81 -9.81 31.77
N LEU A 181 -31.96 -10.68 31.22
CA LEU A 181 -31.04 -10.29 30.16
C LEU A 181 -31.73 -10.41 28.80
N GLU A 182 -31.76 -9.32 28.06
CA GLU A 182 -32.33 -9.25 26.73
C GLU A 182 -31.26 -9.21 25.64
N LYS A 183 -31.70 -9.50 24.42
CA LYS A 183 -30.85 -9.43 23.24
C LYS A 183 -30.47 -7.97 22.99
N GLY A 184 -29.16 -7.71 22.81
CA GLY A 184 -28.65 -6.35 22.66
C GLY A 184 -28.32 -5.65 23.97
N ASP A 185 -28.55 -6.29 25.13
CA ASP A 185 -28.12 -5.74 26.41
C ASP A 185 -26.58 -5.73 26.52
N THR A 186 -26.06 -4.70 27.16
CA THR A 186 -24.65 -4.64 27.58
C THR A 186 -24.55 -4.87 29.07
N VAL A 187 -23.86 -5.95 29.47
CA VAL A 187 -23.64 -6.33 30.86
C VAL A 187 -22.31 -5.77 31.34
N TYR A 188 -22.35 -5.00 32.42
CA TYR A 188 -21.18 -4.46 33.11
C TYR A 188 -20.88 -5.33 34.32
N PHE A 189 -19.69 -5.92 34.41
CA PHE A 189 -19.30 -6.80 35.52
C PHE A 189 -17.86 -6.55 36.00
N VAL A 190 -17.60 -6.83 37.27
CA VAL A 190 -16.28 -6.70 37.88
C VAL A 190 -15.83 -8.07 38.39
N GLY A 191 -14.55 -8.39 38.19
CA GLY A 191 -13.96 -9.62 38.68
C GLY A 191 -12.44 -9.65 38.48
N ASN A 192 -11.81 -10.79 38.75
CA ASN A 192 -10.37 -10.97 38.57
C ASN A 192 -10.00 -11.15 37.08
N GLU A 193 -8.70 -11.15 36.75
CA GLU A 193 -8.22 -11.24 35.36
C GLU A 193 -8.75 -12.48 34.59
N ALA A 194 -9.08 -13.56 35.30
CA ALA A 194 -9.66 -14.78 34.72
C ALA A 194 -11.19 -14.71 34.49
N THR A 195 -11.90 -13.84 35.21
CA THR A 195 -13.37 -13.76 35.12
C THR A 195 -13.86 -13.33 33.74
N PHE A 196 -13.14 -12.47 33.01
CA PHE A 196 -13.58 -12.04 31.67
C PHE A 196 -13.75 -13.23 30.72
N GLN A 197 -12.80 -14.18 30.75
CA GLN A 197 -12.89 -15.39 29.92
C GLN A 197 -14.00 -16.33 30.40
N ASN A 198 -14.19 -16.47 31.71
CA ASN A 198 -15.26 -17.29 32.27
C ASN A 198 -16.65 -16.74 31.90
N VAL A 199 -16.83 -15.42 31.96
CA VAL A 199 -18.07 -14.75 31.56
C VAL A 199 -18.32 -14.91 30.07
N LYS A 200 -17.28 -14.78 29.23
CA LYS A 200 -17.41 -15.02 27.79
C LYS A 200 -17.81 -16.46 27.49
N SER A 201 -17.18 -17.45 28.12
CA SER A 201 -17.53 -18.87 27.96
C SER A 201 -18.89 -19.22 28.54
N PHE A 202 -19.36 -18.49 29.55
CA PHE A 202 -20.69 -18.66 30.14
C PHE A 202 -21.79 -18.24 29.16
N PHE A 203 -21.62 -17.10 28.50
CA PHE A 203 -22.59 -16.59 27.53
C PHE A 203 -22.42 -17.21 26.13
N TYR A 204 -21.19 -17.59 25.74
CA TYR A 204 -20.89 -18.18 24.45
C TYR A 204 -20.02 -19.42 24.63
N PRO A 205 -20.59 -20.56 25.07
CA PRO A 205 -19.86 -21.80 25.11
C PRO A 205 -19.41 -22.17 23.70
N ALA A 206 -18.10 -22.33 23.50
CA ALA A 206 -17.57 -22.83 22.24
C ALA A 206 -18.09 -24.26 22.03
N GLY A 207 -19.00 -24.43 21.05
CA GLY A 207 -19.42 -25.74 20.56
C GLY A 207 -18.28 -26.52 19.92
#